data_AF-A0A351WUV3-F1
#
_entry.id   AF-A0A351WUV3-F1
#
_cell.length_a   1.000
_cell.length_b   1.000
_cell.length_c   1.000
_cell.angle_alpha   90.00
_cell.angle_beta   90.00
_cell.angle_gamma   90.00
#
_symmetry.space_group_name_H-M   'P 1'
#
loop_
_entity.id
_entity.type
_entity.pdbx_description
1 polymer ?
#
loop_
_entity_poly.entity_id
_entity_poly.type
_entity_poly.pdbx_seq_one_letter_code
_entity_poly.pdbx_strand_id
1 'polypeptide(L)'
;MQELGARMRIARKERKLTLAQLAEMVSISRKTLGEIEAGTVVDIGIRKVERVLEVLGLELTVRPFGAPPTFEELQRENDRHDLSITRRLERR
;
A
#
# COMPACT_ATOMS: atom_id res chain seq x y z
N MET A 1 -9.98 -1.19 -1.83
CA MET A 1 -8.86 -1.84 -1.11
C MET A 1 -7.57 -1.97 -1.91
N GLN A 2 -7.57 -1.99 -3.25
CA GLN A 2 -6.36 -2.30 -4.04
C GLN A 2 -5.15 -1.39 -3.73
N GLU A 3 -5.32 -0.06 -3.67
CA GLU A 3 -4.20 0.84 -3.35
C GLU A 3 -3.66 0.63 -1.93
N LEU A 4 -4.55 0.52 -0.94
CA LEU A 4 -4.17 0.27 0.45
C LEU A 4 -3.39 -1.04 0.58
N GLY A 5 -3.92 -2.13 0.01
CA GLY A 5 -3.25 -3.44 0.01
C GLY A 5 -1.87 -3.41 -0.66
N ALA A 6 -1.75 -2.72 -1.79
CA ALA A 6 -0.47 -2.55 -2.47
C ALA A 6 0.54 -1.77 -1.61
N ARG A 7 0.12 -0.67 -0.98
CA ARG A 7 0.97 0.11 -0.07
C ARG A 7 1.42 -0.72 1.15
N MET A 8 0.51 -1.49 1.75
CA MET A 8 0.84 -2.40 2.85
C MET A 8 1.89 -3.44 2.41
N ARG A 9 1.71 -4.03 1.22
CA ARG A 9 2.67 -5.01 0.67
C ARG A 9 4.06 -4.41 0.45
N ILE A 10 4.13 -3.18 -0.07
CA ILE A 10 5.39 -2.46 -0.28
C ILE A 10 6.08 -2.23 1.07
N ALA A 11 5.37 -1.62 2.03
CA ALA A 11 5.90 -1.33 3.36
C ALA A 11 6.35 -2.60 4.11
N ARG A 12 5.64 -3.73 3.94
CA ARG A 12 6.03 -5.03 4.50
C ARG A 12 7.37 -5.50 3.92
N LYS A 13 7.53 -5.41 2.60
CA LYS A 13 8.76 -5.83 1.91
C LYS A 13 9.95 -4.95 2.28
N GLU A 14 9.76 -3.64 2.39
CA GLU A 14 10.81 -2.71 2.85
C GLU A 14 11.33 -3.06 4.24
N ARG A 15 10.43 -3.53 5.12
CA ARG A 15 10.75 -4.04 6.46
C ARG A 15 11.27 -5.48 6.48
N LYS A 16 11.44 -6.10 5.31
CA LYS A 16 11.93 -7.48 5.15
C LYS A 16 11.07 -8.52 5.90
N LEU A 17 9.79 -8.22 6.13
CA LEU A 17 8.85 -9.12 6.76
C LEU A 17 8.23 -10.06 5.72
N THR A 18 8.20 -11.36 6.01
CA THR A 18 7.38 -12.30 5.25
C THR A 18 5.91 -12.08 5.57
N LEU A 19 5.02 -12.56 4.69
CA LEU A 19 3.59 -12.53 4.93
C LEU A 19 3.21 -13.30 6.22
N ALA A 20 3.90 -14.40 6.50
CA ALA A 20 3.68 -15.21 7.70
C ALA A 20 4.07 -14.46 8.99
N GLN A 21 5.22 -13.78 8.98
CA GLN A 21 5.68 -13.01 10.13
C GLN A 21 4.73 -11.86 10.45
N LEU A 22 4.32 -11.08 9.45
CA LEU A 22 3.38 -10.00 9.68
C LEU A 22 2.04 -10.53 10.20
N ALA A 23 1.51 -11.59 9.59
CA ALA A 23 0.26 -12.24 10.00
C ALA A 23 0.28 -12.66 11.48
N GLU A 24 1.39 -13.24 11.93
CA GLU A 24 1.60 -13.62 13.32
C GLU A 24 1.61 -12.39 14.25
N MET A 25 2.38 -11.36 13.90
CA MET A 25 2.50 -10.13 14.70
C MET A 25 1.17 -9.41 14.91
N VAL A 26 0.27 -9.46 13.93
CA VAL A 26 -1.04 -8.78 14.00
C VAL A 26 -2.20 -9.72 14.39
N SER A 27 -1.90 -11.00 14.63
CA SER A 27 -2.90 -12.04 14.93
C SER A 27 -4.01 -12.15 13.87
N ILE A 28 -3.63 -12.11 12.60
CA ILE A 28 -4.53 -12.30 11.44
C ILE A 28 -4.07 -13.54 10.67
N SER A 29 -5.01 -14.28 10.06
CA SER A 29 -4.62 -15.42 9.23
C SER A 29 -3.73 -14.96 8.05
N ARG A 30 -2.70 -15.75 7.71
CA ARG A 30 -1.83 -15.49 6.55
C ARG A 30 -2.65 -15.34 5.26
N LYS A 31 -3.72 -16.12 5.10
CA LYS A 31 -4.66 -16.04 3.96
C LYS A 31 -5.32 -14.67 3.90
N THR A 32 -5.94 -14.24 4.99
CA THR A 32 -6.61 -12.93 5.08
C THR A 32 -5.62 -11.81 4.81
N LEU A 33 -4.42 -11.85 5.38
CA LEU A 33 -3.39 -10.84 5.10
C LEU A 33 -2.99 -10.83 3.61
N GLY A 34 -2.89 -12.01 2.98
CA GLY A 34 -2.68 -12.12 1.54
C GLY A 34 -3.80 -11.50 0.71
N GLU A 35 -5.06 -11.73 1.10
CA GLU A 35 -6.25 -11.12 0.46
C GLU A 35 -6.29 -9.60 0.66
N ILE A 36 -5.85 -9.09 1.82
CA ILE A 36 -5.70 -7.64 2.05
C ILE A 36 -4.67 -7.08 1.09
N GLU A 37 -3.47 -7.67 1.02
CA GLU A 37 -2.38 -7.20 0.14
C GLU A 37 -2.71 -7.31 -1.35
N ALA A 38 -3.57 -8.27 -1.73
CA ALA A 38 -4.11 -8.41 -3.08
C ALA A 38 -5.32 -7.51 -3.35
N GLY A 39 -5.91 -6.91 -2.32
CA GLY A 39 -7.13 -6.10 -2.41
C GLY A 39 -8.41 -6.92 -2.68
N THR A 40 -8.38 -8.23 -2.43
CA THR A 40 -9.49 -9.18 -2.67
C THR A 40 -10.25 -9.57 -1.40
N VAL A 41 -9.86 -9.03 -0.24
CA VAL A 41 -10.57 -9.29 1.03
C VAL A 41 -12.00 -8.76 0.96
N VAL A 42 -12.97 -9.62 1.30
CA VAL A 42 -14.41 -9.28 1.23
C VAL A 42 -14.84 -8.43 2.42
N ASP A 43 -14.40 -8.80 3.63
CA ASP A 43 -14.72 -8.08 4.85
C ASP A 43 -13.52 -8.10 5.82
N ILE A 44 -13.28 -6.96 6.46
CA ILE A 44 -12.28 -6.82 7.50
C ILE A 44 -12.62 -5.62 8.39
N GLY A 45 -12.63 -5.85 9.70
CA GLY A 45 -12.83 -4.78 10.67
C GLY A 45 -11.67 -3.77 10.67
N ILE A 46 -11.99 -2.48 10.75
CA ILE A 46 -11.02 -1.37 10.69
C ILE A 46 -9.86 -1.51 11.69
N ARG A 47 -10.13 -1.99 12.91
CA ARG A 47 -9.10 -2.22 13.94
C ARG A 47 -8.01 -3.21 13.50
N LYS A 48 -8.36 -4.20 12.66
CA LYS A 48 -7.38 -5.15 12.11
C LYS A 48 -6.47 -4.45 11.10
N VAL A 49 -7.04 -3.57 10.29
CA VAL A 49 -6.28 -2.76 9.32
C VAL A 49 -5.33 -1.82 10.06
N GLU A 50 -5.82 -1.09 11.08
CA GLU A 50 -5.01 -0.20 11.91
C GLU A 50 -3.80 -0.92 12.52
N ARG A 51 -3.99 -2.09 13.14
CA ARG A 51 -2.87 -2.88 13.73
C ARG A 51 -1.84 -3.29 12.69
N VAL A 52 -2.25 -3.59 11.46
CA VAL A 52 -1.30 -3.89 10.39
C VAL A 52 -0.53 -2.63 10.00
N LEU A 53 -1.21 -1.50 9.88
CA LEU A 53 -0.57 -0.22 9.57
C LEU A 53 0.45 0.18 10.65
N GLU A 54 0.10 0.03 11.94
CA GLU A 54 1.01 0.30 13.06
C GLU A 54 2.32 -0.51 12.98
N VAL A 55 2.23 -1.83 12.76
CA VAL A 55 3.41 -2.69 12.59
C VAL A 55 4.22 -2.29 11.35
N LEU A 56 3.54 -1.79 10.32
CA LEU A 56 4.15 -1.27 9.11
C LEU A 56 4.57 0.20 9.23
N GLY A 57 4.48 0.85 10.40
CA GLY A 57 4.81 2.26 10.57
C GLY A 57 4.05 3.19 9.61
N LEU A 58 2.79 2.85 9.33
CA LEU A 58 1.86 3.60 8.49
C LEU A 58 0.66 4.01 9.35
N GLU A 59 -0.10 5.00 8.87
CA GLU A 59 -1.37 5.40 9.47
C GLU A 59 -2.45 5.58 8.41
N LEU A 60 -3.71 5.53 8.84
CA LEU A 60 -4.85 5.88 8.01
C LEU A 60 -5.26 7.31 8.33
N THR A 61 -5.44 8.13 7.30
CA THR A 61 -5.89 9.52 7.46
C THR A 61 -7.19 9.76 6.71
N VAL A 62 -8.00 10.70 7.21
CA VAL A 62 -9.22 11.17 6.57
C VAL A 62 -8.98 12.59 6.08
N ARG A 63 -9.33 12.86 4.82
CA ARG A 63 -9.20 14.19 4.20
C ARG A 63 -10.51 14.62 3.54
N PRO A 64 -10.77 15.93 3.40
CA PRO A 64 -11.91 16.42 2.64
C PRO A 64 -11.93 15.85 1.22
N PHE A 65 -13.13 15.53 0.74
CA PHE A 65 -13.30 15.09 -0.65
C PHE A 65 -12.97 16.24 -1.61
N GLY A 66 -12.19 15.95 -2.66
CA GLY A 66 -11.75 16.95 -3.64
C GLY A 66 -10.61 17.85 -3.17
N ALA A 67 -9.97 17.56 -2.03
CA ALA A 67 -8.73 18.23 -1.66
C ALA A 67 -7.67 18.09 -2.78
N PRO A 68 -6.89 19.14 -3.05
CA PRO A 68 -5.81 19.07 -4.02
C PRO A 68 -4.81 17.97 -3.64
N PRO A 69 -4.09 17.38 -4.63
CA PRO A 69 -3.08 16.37 -4.36
C PRO A 69 -1.99 16.92 -3.44
N THR A 70 -1.39 16.05 -2.64
CA THR A 70 -0.23 16.44 -1.84
C THR A 70 0.98 16.70 -2.73
N PHE A 71 1.95 17.46 -2.23
CA PHE A 71 3.19 17.70 -2.96
C PHE A 71 3.90 16.39 -3.38
N GLU A 72 3.96 15.41 -2.48
CA GLU A 72 4.52 14.07 -2.79
C GLU A 72 3.71 13.29 -3.83
N GLU A 73 2.39 13.49 -3.90
CA GLU A 73 1.54 12.89 -4.94
C GLU A 73 1.87 13.49 -6.30
N LEU A 74 2.01 14.82 -6.38
CA LEU A 74 2.40 15.53 -7.59
C LEU A 74 3.80 15.12 -8.07
N GLN A 75 4.77 15.03 -7.17
CA GLN A 75 6.14 14.63 -7.51
C GLN A 75 6.17 13.22 -8.11
N ARG A 76 5.45 12.25 -7.50
CA ARG A 76 5.32 10.89 -8.03
C ARG A 76 4.60 10.81 -9.37
N GLU A 77 3.71 11.75 -9.67
CA GLU A 77 3.04 11.81 -10.96
C GLU A 77 4.00 12.30 -12.07
N ASN A 78 4.79 13.33 -11.79
CA ASN A 78 5.83 13.81 -12.69
C ASN A 78 6.90 12.73 -12.97
N ASP A 79 7.41 12.06 -11.92
CA ASP A 79 8.40 10.99 -12.08
C ASP A 79 7.88 9.85 -12.98
N ARG A 80 6.58 9.50 -12.85
CA ARG A 80 5.93 8.50 -13.71
C ARG A 80 5.81 8.96 -15.15
N HIS A 81 5.48 10.23 -15.38
CA HIS A 81 5.44 10.81 -16.72
C HIS A 81 6.81 10.74 -17.39
N ASP A 82 7.87 11.14 -16.70
CA ASP A 82 9.23 11.14 -17.24
C ASP A 82 9.71 9.74 -17.62
N LEU A 83 9.50 8.75 -16.74
CA LEU A 83 9.82 7.34 -17.02
C LEU A 83 9.05 6.73 -18.20
N SER A 84 7.87 7.28 -18.52
CA SER A 84 7.05 6.85 -19.66
C SER A 84 7.56 7.44 -20.99
N ILE A 85 8.14 8.64 -20.94
CA ILE A 85 8.75 9.31 -22.07
C ILE A 85 10.07 8.62 -22.43
N THR A 86 10.94 8.38 -21.45
CA THR A 86 12.24 7.72 -21.67
C THR A 86 12.08 6.33 -22.31
N ARG A 87 11.15 5.50 -21.79
CA ARG A 87 10.88 4.16 -22.35
C ARG A 87 10.33 4.15 -23.77
N ARG A 88 9.70 5.24 -24.24
CA ARG A 88 9.27 5.37 -25.64
C ARG A 88 10.43 5.73 -26.57
N LEU A 89 11.41 6.47 -26.08
CA LEU A 89 12.59 6.88 -26.86
C LEU A 89 13.57 5.72 -27.05
N GLU A 90 13.73 4.83 -26.05
CA GLU A 90 14.64 3.67 -26.11
C GLU A 90 14.15 2.51 -27.00
N ARG A 91 12.91 2.56 -27.51
CA ARG A 91 12.33 1.54 -28.40
C ARG A 91 12.42 1.89 -29.89
N ARG A 92 13.17 2.93 -30.25
CA ARG A 92 13.50 3.35 -31.61
C ARG A 92 14.97 3.06 -31.89
#